data_AF-A0A8I0HDP9-F1
#
_entry.id   AF-A0A8I0HDP9-F1
#
_cell.length_a   1.000
_cell.length_b   1.000
_cell.length_c   1.000
_cell.angle_alpha   90.00
_cell.angle_beta   90.00
_cell.angle_gamma   90.00
#
_symmetry.space_group_name_H-M   'P 1'
#
loop_
_entity.id
_entity.type
_entity.pdbx_description
1 polymer ?
#
loop_
_entity_poly.entity_id
_entity_poly.type
_entity_poly.pdbx_seq_one_letter_code
_entity_poly.pdbx_strand_id
1 'polypeptide(L)'
;KELGKQLKKIGMLVIQDQVWNRVTMNRSAHKSTRYYVDEFHLLLKEEQTAAYSVEIWKRFRKWGGIPTGITQNIKDLLSSREI
;
A
#
# COMPACT_ATOMS: atom_id res chain seq x y z
N LYS A 1 6.62 25.25 -2.59
CA LYS A 1 6.92 23.99 -1.85
C LYS A 1 5.69 23.06 -1.70
N GLU A 2 4.61 23.25 -2.46
CA GLU A 2 3.41 22.37 -2.42
C GLU A 2 3.38 21.31 -3.54
N LEU A 3 4.00 21.60 -4.69
CA LEU A 3 4.06 20.68 -5.85
C LEU A 3 4.58 19.28 -5.47
N GLY A 4 5.59 19.22 -4.58
CA GLY A 4 6.18 17.94 -4.14
C GLY A 4 5.24 17.07 -3.30
N LYS A 5 4.26 17.65 -2.59
CA LYS A 5 3.26 16.88 -1.83
C LYS A 5 2.21 16.26 -2.77
N GLN A 6 1.70 17.03 -3.73
CA GLN A 6 0.77 16.52 -4.74
C GLN A 6 1.41 15.45 -5.63
N LEU A 7 2.67 15.66 -6.05
CA LEU A 7 3.41 14.66 -6.83
C LEU A 7 3.61 13.35 -6.07
N LYS A 8 3.86 13.40 -4.75
CA LYS A 8 3.93 12.19 -3.92
C LYS A 8 2.61 11.42 -3.89
N LYS A 9 1.48 12.12 -3.81
CA LYS A 9 0.16 11.50 -3.78
C LYS A 9 -0.18 10.79 -5.09
N ILE A 10 0.06 11.46 -6.22
CA ILE A 10 -0.13 10.87 -7.55
C ILE A 10 0.85 9.70 -7.76
N GLY A 11 2.12 9.88 -7.41
CA GLY A 11 3.13 8.83 -7.50
C GLY A 11 2.74 7.58 -6.69
N MET A 12 2.15 7.78 -5.51
CA MET A 12 1.68 6.68 -4.68
C MET A 12 0.51 5.90 -5.33
N LEU A 13 -0.48 6.60 -5.88
CA LEU A 13 -1.58 5.97 -6.62
C LEU A 13 -1.08 5.16 -7.81
N VAL A 14 -0.11 5.69 -8.57
CA VAL A 14 0.50 4.99 -9.72
C VAL A 14 1.23 3.73 -9.27
N ILE A 15 2.05 3.82 -8.22
CA ILE A 15 2.78 2.65 -7.69
C ILE A 15 1.78 1.58 -7.24
N GLN A 16 0.73 1.97 -6.53
CA GLN A 16 -0.24 1.01 -6.02
C GLN A 16 -1.06 0.36 -7.14
N ASP A 17 -1.43 1.08 -8.20
CA ASP A 17 -2.07 0.52 -9.39
C ASP A 17 -1.15 -0.49 -10.09
N GLN A 18 0.14 -0.17 -10.25
CA GLN A 18 1.12 -1.10 -10.82
C GLN A 18 1.27 -2.38 -9.98
N VAL A 19 1.30 -2.25 -8.66
CA VAL A 19 1.36 -3.39 -7.74
C VAL A 19 0.10 -4.25 -7.88
N TRP A 20 -1.08 -3.63 -7.94
CA TRP A 20 -2.35 -4.34 -8.14
C TRP A 20 -2.39 -5.11 -9.47
N ASN A 21 -1.96 -4.46 -10.56
CA ASN A 21 -1.85 -5.08 -11.87
C ASN A 21 -0.89 -6.28 -11.85
N ARG A 22 0.25 -6.16 -11.17
CA ARG A 22 1.21 -7.26 -11.02
C ARG A 22 0.62 -8.45 -10.28
N VAL A 23 -0.07 -8.22 -9.16
CA VAL A 23 -0.72 -9.28 -8.38
C VAL A 23 -1.77 -9.99 -9.22
N THR A 24 -2.57 -9.23 -9.97
CA THR A 24 -3.62 -9.77 -10.84
C THR A 24 -3.04 -10.65 -11.94
N MET A 25 -2.00 -10.21 -12.63
CA MET A 25 -1.31 -11.01 -13.66
C MET A 25 -0.70 -12.29 -13.07
N ASN A 26 -0.03 -12.18 -11.92
CA ASN A 26 0.60 -13.32 -11.26
C ASN A 26 -0.44 -14.33 -10.77
N ARG A 27 -1.62 -13.87 -10.31
CA ARG A 27 -2.74 -14.74 -9.96
C ARG A 27 -3.16 -15.61 -11.14
N SER A 28 -3.36 -15.02 -12.32
CA SER A 28 -3.71 -15.79 -13.54
C SER A 28 -2.61 -16.79 -13.93
N ALA A 29 -1.35 -16.44 -13.65
CA ALA A 29 -0.20 -17.33 -13.83
C ALA A 29 0.01 -18.32 -12.67
N HIS A 30 -0.91 -18.40 -11.69
CA HIS A 30 -0.81 -19.25 -10.50
C HIS A 30 0.46 -19.02 -9.66
N LYS A 31 0.97 -17.77 -9.67
CA LYS A 31 2.14 -17.34 -8.89
C LYS A 31 1.72 -16.43 -7.75
N SER A 32 2.26 -16.68 -6.56
CA SER A 32 2.10 -15.78 -5.42
C SER A 32 3.00 -14.55 -5.57
N THR A 33 2.51 -13.39 -5.13
CA THR A 33 3.28 -12.14 -5.17
C THR A 33 3.62 -11.70 -3.76
N ARG A 34 4.91 -11.61 -3.41
CA ARG A 34 5.34 -11.01 -2.15
C ARG A 34 5.54 -9.51 -2.36
N TYR A 35 4.91 -8.70 -1.52
CA TYR A 35 4.97 -7.24 -1.61
C TYR A 35 5.51 -6.68 -0.30
N TYR A 36 6.70 -6.09 -0.36
CA TYR A 36 7.37 -5.51 0.81
C TYR A 36 7.28 -3.99 0.72
N VAL A 37 6.78 -3.36 1.78
CA VAL A 37 6.66 -1.91 1.90
C VAL A 37 7.43 -1.46 3.12
N ASP A 38 8.53 -0.75 2.89
CA ASP A 38 9.28 -0.11 3.95
C ASP A 38 8.65 1.24 4.34
N GLU A 39 8.87 1.67 5.58
CA GLU A 39 8.29 2.88 6.18
C GLU A 39 6.76 2.99 6.02
N PHE A 40 6.05 1.88 6.23
CA PHE A 40 4.61 1.76 5.96
C PHE A 40 3.76 2.82 6.69
N HIS A 41 4.17 3.26 7.87
CA HIS A 41 3.47 4.31 8.63
C HIS A 41 3.36 5.64 7.86
N LEU A 42 4.22 5.91 6.87
CA LEU A 42 4.11 7.09 6.03
C LEU A 42 2.88 7.08 5.12
N LEU A 43 2.39 5.89 4.75
CA LEU A 43 1.20 5.72 3.91
C LEU A 43 -0.10 6.01 4.67
N LEU A 44 -0.05 6.01 6.00
CA LEU A 44 -1.21 6.23 6.87
C LEU A 44 -1.36 7.68 7.32
N LYS A 45 -0.43 8.56 6.97
CA LYS A 45 -0.45 9.96 7.39
C LYS A 45 -1.55 10.79 6.73
N GLU A 46 -1.95 10.42 5.51
CA GLU A 46 -2.98 11.11 4.76
C GLU A 46 -4.18 10.17 4.55
N GLU A 47 -5.38 10.63 4.91
CA GLU A 47 -6.61 9.83 4.94
C GLU A 47 -6.88 9.07 3.64
N GLN A 48 -6.76 9.74 2.49
CA GLN A 48 -7.00 9.09 1.18
C GLN A 48 -5.99 7.98 0.88
N THR A 49 -4.71 8.19 1.20
CA THR A 49 -3.66 7.19 0.98
C THR A 49 -3.77 6.04 1.99
N ALA A 50 -4.20 6.34 3.22
CA ALA A 50 -4.44 5.36 4.27
C ALA A 50 -5.57 4.41 3.89
N ALA A 51 -6.74 4.95 3.54
CA ALA A 51 -7.92 4.16 3.16
C ALA A 51 -7.61 3.21 1.99
N TYR A 52 -6.95 3.72 0.95
CA TYR A 52 -6.58 2.91 -0.21
C TYR A 52 -5.53 1.85 0.12
N SER A 53 -4.50 2.20 0.91
CA SER A 53 -3.48 1.24 1.35
C SER A 53 -4.10 0.10 2.16
N VAL A 54 -5.04 0.42 3.06
CA VAL A 54 -5.78 -0.57 3.86
C VAL A 54 -6.70 -1.43 3.00
N GLU A 55 -7.40 -0.86 2.01
CA GLU A 55 -8.24 -1.62 1.10
C GLU A 55 -7.43 -2.65 0.30
N ILE A 56 -6.30 -2.22 -0.27
CA ILE A 56 -5.37 -3.12 -0.96
C ILE A 56 -4.91 -4.22 -0.01
N TRP A 57 -4.52 -3.87 1.23
CA TRP A 57 -4.05 -4.84 2.22
C TRP A 57 -5.10 -5.91 2.54
N LYS A 58 -6.37 -5.51 2.68
CA LYS A 58 -7.51 -6.42 2.93
C LYS A 58 -7.78 -7.34 1.73
N ARG A 59 -7.55 -6.86 0.51
CA ARG A 59 -7.82 -7.62 -0.74
C ARG A 59 -6.65 -8.48 -1.19
N PHE A 60 -5.41 -8.10 -0.89
CA PHE A 60 -4.18 -8.71 -1.39
C PHE A 60 -4.14 -10.24 -1.24
N ARG A 61 -4.55 -10.75 -0.06
CA ARG A 61 -4.53 -12.19 0.24
C ARG A 61 -5.49 -13.00 -0.62
N LYS A 62 -6.66 -12.45 -0.98
CA LYS A 62 -7.65 -13.13 -1.85
C LYS A 62 -7.11 -13.35 -3.27
N TRP A 63 -6.09 -12.59 -3.66
CA TRP A 63 -5.49 -12.62 -4.99
C TRP A 63 -4.12 -13.30 -5.03
N GLY A 64 -3.72 -14.01 -3.96
CA GLY A 64 -2.42 -14.68 -3.88
C GLY A 64 -1.26 -13.73 -3.58
N GLY A 65 -1.56 -12.50 -3.15
CA GLY A 65 -0.58 -11.55 -2.65
C GLY A 65 -0.28 -11.77 -1.16
N ILE A 66 1.00 -11.61 -0.80
CA ILE A 66 1.51 -11.68 0.58
C ILE A 66 2.16 -10.31 0.88
N PRO A 67 1.38 -9.34 1.41
CA PRO A 67 1.91 -8.03 1.72
C PRO A 67 2.64 -8.05 3.07
N THR A 68 3.74 -7.29 3.18
CA THR A 68 4.56 -7.15 4.38
C THR A 68 4.93 -5.69 4.54
N GLY A 69 4.45 -5.07 5.62
CA GLY A 69 4.76 -3.68 5.97
C GLY A 69 5.83 -3.66 7.04
N ILE A 70 6.88 -2.87 6.81
CA ILE A 70 7.99 -2.64 7.74
C ILE A 70 7.87 -1.20 8.22
N THR A 71 8.01 -0.98 9.52
CA THR A 71 7.87 0.35 10.11
C THR A 71 8.70 0.48 11.37
N GLN A 72 9.29 1.66 11.56
CA GLN A 72 9.99 2.05 12.78
C GLN A 72 9.03 2.66 13.82
N ASN A 73 7.97 3.35 13.35
CA ASN A 73 7.04 4.08 14.21
C ASN A 73 5.69 3.40 14.30
N ILE A 74 5.52 2.58 15.33
CA ILE A 74 4.27 1.85 15.60
C ILE A 74 3.16 2.74 16.16
N LYS A 75 3.49 3.87 16.79
CA LYS A 75 2.47 4.78 17.36
C LYS A 75 1.67 5.46 16.26
N ASP A 76 2.36 5.95 15.22
CA ASP A 76 1.71 6.51 14.04
C ASP A 76 0.79 5.47 13.37
N LEU A 77 1.26 4.22 13.28
CA LEU A 77 0.49 3.09 12.75
C LEU A 77 -0.82 2.87 13.54
N LEU A 78 -0.74 2.79 14.87
CA LEU A 78 -1.89 2.52 15.74
C LEU A 78 -2.83 3.71 15.91
N SER A 79 -2.35 4.93 15.64
CA SER A 79 -3.18 6.14 15.68
C SER A 79 -4.06 6.33 14.44
N SER A 80 -3.78 5.58 13.37
CA SER A 80 -4.53 5.64 12.12
C SER A 80 -5.93 5.08 12.31
N ARG A 81 -6.97 5.88 12.06
CA ARG A 81 -8.38 5.46 12.16
C ARG A 81 -8.77 4.32 11.22
N GLU A 82 -7.98 4.10 10.18
CA GLU A 82 -8.21 3.06 9.17
C GLU A 82 -7.73 1.66 9.60
N ILE A 83 -6.97 1.55 10.71
CA ILE A 83 -6.39 0.30 11.24
C ILE A 83 -7.02 -0.07 12.58
#